data_AF-A0A3L6PYZ7-F1
#
_entry.id   AF-A0A3L6PYZ7-F1
#
_cell.length_a   1.000
_cell.length_b   1.000
_cell.length_c   1.000
_cell.angle_alpha   90.00
_cell.angle_beta   90.00
_cell.angle_gamma   90.00
#
_symmetry.space_group_name_H-M   'P 1'
#
loop_
_entity.id
_entity.type
_entity.pdbx_description
1 polymer ?
#
loop_
_entity_poly.entity_id
_entity_poly.type
_entity_poly.pdbx_seq_one_letter_code
_entity_poly.pdbx_strand_id
1 'polypeptide(L)'
;MAAAAAAEIRMATVFGEARPENGDHDADDLPRRPVLFHANAHFQGPLRVVATDLRSLAWHCSLDLDHLQDLQDDVGIGGSCSDFLDYLYSSFSSAQVKLLFPAAQGADTAELVATKAKGLPRITISLHPVATSALKDVIADFSLALYASYKTKQEHASRVASPSKVPPAKATKRVAHVSRRARVRGALLQDADENDDGSS
;
A
#
# COMPACT_ATOMS: atom_id res chain seq x y z
N MET A 1 9.50 17.96 37.84
CA MET A 1 8.33 17.43 37.11
C MET A 1 8.81 17.00 35.73
N ALA A 2 8.97 15.70 35.50
CA ALA A 2 9.13 15.18 34.15
C ALA A 2 7.75 15.22 33.49
N ALA A 3 7.63 15.88 32.34
CA ALA A 3 6.45 15.74 31.51
C ALA A 3 6.36 14.24 31.14
N ALA A 4 5.30 13.56 31.58
CA ALA A 4 4.96 12.27 31.01
C ALA A 4 4.79 12.50 29.51
N ALA A 5 5.66 11.90 28.70
CA ALA A 5 5.46 11.87 27.26
C ALA A 5 4.10 11.19 27.05
N ALA A 6 3.08 11.96 26.69
CA ALA A 6 1.77 11.41 26.38
C ALA A 6 1.99 10.39 25.27
N ALA A 7 1.66 9.13 25.55
CA ALA A 7 1.77 8.06 24.56
C ALA A 7 0.88 8.42 23.37
N GLU A 8 1.49 8.59 22.20
CA GLU A 8 0.83 9.06 21.00
C GLU A 8 0.60 7.87 20.06
N ILE A 9 -0.63 7.71 19.59
CA ILE A 9 -0.96 6.72 18.57
C ILE A 9 -0.38 7.20 17.25
N ARG A 10 0.69 6.54 16.79
CA ARG A 10 1.36 6.85 15.51
C ARG A 10 1.25 5.64 14.60
N MET A 11 0.32 5.71 13.65
CA MET A 11 0.14 4.69 12.62
C MET A 11 -0.15 5.37 11.30
N ALA A 12 0.57 4.99 10.24
CA ALA A 12 0.31 5.50 8.90
C ALA A 12 -1.09 5.08 8.43
N THR A 13 -1.76 5.96 7.68
CA THR A 13 -3.07 5.63 7.11
C THR A 13 -2.95 4.43 6.18
N VAL A 14 -3.77 3.41 6.43
CA VAL A 14 -3.88 2.22 5.58
C VAL A 14 -5.25 2.20 4.92
N PHE A 15 -5.28 1.86 3.63
CA PHE A 15 -6.49 1.62 2.86
C PHE A 15 -6.45 0.19 2.33
N GLY A 16 -7.60 -0.48 2.31
CA GLY A 16 -7.71 -1.83 1.78
C GLY A 16 -9.14 -2.19 1.40
N GLU A 17 -9.29 -3.38 0.86
CA GLU A 17 -10.58 -4.02 0.60
C GLU A 17 -10.82 -5.10 1.66
N ALA A 18 -11.97 -5.08 2.31
CA ALA A 18 -12.42 -6.11 3.22
C ALA A 18 -13.41 -7.02 2.49
N ARG A 19 -13.12 -8.32 2.45
CA ARG A 19 -14.02 -9.29 1.81
C ARG A 19 -15.21 -9.58 2.73
N PRO A 20 -16.46 -9.33 2.29
CA PRO A 20 -17.62 -9.77 3.04
C PRO A 20 -17.61 -11.29 3.13
N GLU A 21 -17.72 -11.84 4.34
CA GLU A 21 -17.89 -13.27 4.54
C GLU A 21 -19.31 -13.49 5.07
N ASN A 22 -20.13 -14.18 4.28
CA ASN A 22 -21.49 -14.52 4.67
C ASN A 22 -21.42 -15.50 5.85
N GLY A 23 -22.17 -15.22 6.92
CA GLY A 23 -22.64 -16.31 7.78
C GLY A 23 -23.53 -17.26 6.96
N ASP A 24 -23.74 -18.48 7.44
CA ASP A 24 -24.52 -19.56 6.79
C ASP A 24 -26.01 -19.23 6.48
N HIS A 25 -26.41 -17.96 6.48
CA HIS A 25 -27.77 -17.53 6.17
C HIS A 25 -27.88 -16.92 4.76
N ASP A 26 -28.91 -17.39 4.05
CA ASP A 26 -29.32 -17.15 2.67
C ASP A 26 -28.64 -16.02 1.88
N ALA A 27 -28.12 -16.42 0.72
CA ALA A 27 -27.10 -15.75 -0.08
C ALA A 27 -27.57 -14.57 -0.98
N ASP A 28 -28.56 -13.78 -0.56
CA ASP A 28 -29.15 -12.76 -1.47
C ASP A 28 -29.17 -11.29 -1.00
N ASP A 29 -28.92 -10.96 0.28
CA ASP A 29 -29.02 -9.55 0.75
C ASP A 29 -27.71 -8.91 1.26
N LEU A 30 -26.63 -9.68 1.47
CA LEU A 30 -25.34 -9.08 1.83
C LEU A 30 -24.70 -8.42 0.61
N PRO A 31 -24.03 -7.25 0.76
CA PRO A 31 -23.45 -6.57 -0.38
C PRO A 31 -22.38 -7.46 -1.02
N ARG A 32 -22.68 -8.08 -2.17
CA ARG A 32 -21.67 -8.64 -3.11
C ARG A 32 -20.71 -7.58 -3.65
N ARG A 33 -20.75 -6.38 -3.09
CA ARG A 33 -19.99 -5.21 -3.49
C ARG A 33 -18.70 -5.19 -2.68
N PRO A 34 -17.58 -4.74 -3.28
CA PRO A 34 -16.35 -4.56 -2.54
C PRO A 34 -16.60 -3.55 -1.41
N VAL A 35 -16.26 -3.94 -0.18
CA VAL A 35 -16.25 -3.01 0.95
C VAL A 35 -14.82 -2.52 1.09
N LEU A 36 -14.63 -1.22 1.02
CA LEU A 36 -13.35 -0.60 1.29
C LEU A 36 -13.26 -0.22 2.76
N PHE A 37 -12.06 -0.26 3.31
CA PHE A 37 -11.80 0.26 4.64
C PHE A 37 -10.59 1.17 4.65
N HIS A 38 -10.53 2.03 5.66
CA HIS A 38 -9.30 2.68 6.07
C HIS A 38 -9.14 2.59 7.58
N ALA A 39 -7.89 2.62 8.03
CA ALA A 39 -7.55 2.92 9.41
C ALA A 39 -6.60 4.12 9.43
N ASN A 40 -6.92 5.12 10.23
CA ASN A 40 -6.23 6.40 10.28
C ASN A 40 -6.02 6.88 11.71
N ALA A 41 -4.76 7.10 12.11
CA ALA A 41 -4.44 7.77 13.36
C ALA A 41 -4.41 9.29 13.10
N HIS A 42 -5.32 10.03 13.74
CA HIS A 42 -5.24 11.49 13.72
C HIS A 42 -4.12 11.96 14.64
N PHE A 43 -3.48 13.09 14.32
CA PHE A 43 -2.48 13.71 15.19
C PHE A 43 -3.09 13.95 16.57
N GLN A 44 -2.52 13.31 17.61
CA GLN A 44 -3.01 13.34 19.00
C GLN A 44 -4.45 12.83 19.21
N GLY A 45 -4.99 12.04 18.28
CA GLY A 45 -6.35 11.49 18.34
C GLY A 45 -6.40 9.96 18.37
N PRO A 46 -7.60 9.38 18.52
CA PRO A 46 -7.79 7.94 18.45
C PRO A 46 -7.50 7.41 17.03
N LEU A 47 -7.21 6.11 16.95
CA LEU A 47 -7.24 5.39 15.69
C LEU A 47 -8.69 5.26 15.23
N ARG A 48 -9.02 5.85 14.08
CA ARG A 48 -10.34 5.68 13.45
C ARG A 48 -10.28 4.59 12.40
N VAL A 49 -11.24 3.69 12.44
CA VAL A 49 -11.45 2.68 11.40
C VAL A 49 -12.81 2.94 10.77
N VAL A 50 -12.85 3.01 9.44
CA VAL A 50 -14.09 3.18 8.67
C VAL A 50 -14.13 2.11 7.59
N ALA A 51 -15.28 1.47 7.41
CA ALA A 51 -15.56 0.55 6.32
C ALA A 51 -16.80 1.02 5.55
N THR A 52 -16.79 1.00 4.22
CA THR A 52 -17.90 1.49 3.40
C THR A 52 -17.94 0.86 2.00
N ASP A 53 -19.15 0.73 1.45
CA ASP A 53 -19.39 0.37 0.05
C ASP A 53 -19.36 1.58 -0.91
N LEU A 54 -19.04 2.77 -0.38
CA LEU A 54 -19.06 4.08 -1.07
C LEU A 54 -20.41 4.47 -1.67
N ARG A 55 -21.51 3.87 -1.22
CA ARG A 55 -22.84 4.09 -1.81
C ARG A 55 -23.90 4.31 -0.75
N SER A 56 -24.08 3.33 0.14
CA SER A 56 -25.24 3.22 1.02
C SER A 56 -24.92 2.71 2.41
N LEU A 57 -23.73 2.14 2.61
CA LEU A 57 -23.35 1.52 3.87
C LEU A 57 -22.02 2.10 4.33
N ALA A 58 -21.96 2.44 5.61
CA ALA A 58 -20.73 2.76 6.29
C ALA A 58 -20.80 2.30 7.75
N TRP A 59 -19.67 1.80 8.24
CA TRP A 59 -19.45 1.48 9.64
C TRP A 59 -18.20 2.18 10.12
N HIS A 60 -18.16 2.49 11.41
CA HIS A 60 -16.99 3.10 12.02
C HIS A 60 -16.70 2.57 13.41
N CYS A 61 -15.47 2.75 13.87
CA CYS A 61 -15.12 2.74 15.27
C CYS A 61 -13.99 3.73 15.54
N SER A 62 -13.75 4.02 16.82
CA SER A 62 -12.63 4.85 17.28
C SER A 62 -12.00 4.18 18.48
N LEU A 63 -10.71 3.90 18.38
CA LEU A 63 -9.93 3.23 19.41
C LEU A 63 -8.96 4.25 19.99
N ASP A 64 -9.16 4.63 21.24
CA ASP A 64 -8.17 5.39 22.01
C ASP A 64 -7.05 4.46 22.50
N LEU A 65 -6.12 5.01 23.28
CA LEU A 65 -4.94 4.27 23.73
C LEU A 65 -5.30 3.14 24.71
N ASP A 66 -6.35 3.29 25.51
CA ASP A 66 -6.76 2.28 26.47
C ASP A 66 -7.43 1.11 25.74
N HIS A 67 -8.36 1.40 24.82
CA HIS A 67 -8.96 0.36 23.97
C HIS A 67 -7.94 -0.34 23.06
N LEU A 68 -6.87 0.34 22.63
CA LEU A 68 -5.78 -0.30 21.87
C LEU A 68 -4.93 -1.23 22.74
N GLN A 69 -4.74 -0.91 24.02
CA GLN A 69 -4.06 -1.79 24.98
C GLN A 69 -4.92 -3.01 25.29
N ASP A 70 -6.21 -2.81 25.55
CA ASP A 70 -7.16 -3.92 25.75
C ASP A 70 -7.16 -4.85 24.52
N LEU A 71 -7.21 -4.29 23.31
CA LEU A 71 -7.12 -5.07 22.08
C LEU A 71 -5.76 -5.79 21.94
N GLN A 72 -4.66 -5.16 22.35
CA GLN A 72 -3.33 -5.80 22.34
C GLN A 72 -3.32 -7.03 23.27
N ASP A 73 -3.89 -6.89 24.46
CA ASP A 73 -3.98 -7.95 25.47
C ASP A 73 -4.89 -9.09 24.99
N ASP A 74 -6.05 -8.77 24.40
CA ASP A 74 -6.99 -9.75 23.83
C ASP A 74 -6.37 -10.56 22.68
N VAL A 75 -5.57 -9.90 21.82
CA VAL A 75 -4.85 -10.56 20.72
C VAL A 75 -3.66 -11.38 21.25
N GLY A 76 -3.15 -11.06 22.44
CA GLY A 76 -2.05 -11.76 23.10
C GLY A 76 -0.67 -11.44 22.50
N ILE A 77 -0.48 -10.24 21.95
CA ILE A 77 0.81 -9.80 21.42
C ILE A 77 1.58 -9.04 22.50
N GLY A 78 2.62 -9.67 23.04
CA GLY A 78 3.56 -9.00 23.94
C GLY A 78 4.39 -7.93 23.22
N GLY A 79 4.85 -6.94 23.96
CA GLY A 79 5.66 -5.83 23.43
C GLY A 79 5.09 -4.47 23.82
N SER A 80 5.64 -3.41 23.23
CA SER A 80 5.12 -2.06 23.40
C SER A 80 3.86 -1.83 22.56
N CYS A 81 3.07 -0.81 22.90
CA CYS A 81 1.93 -0.38 22.09
C CYS A 81 2.35 -0.05 20.64
N SER A 82 3.56 0.51 20.44
CA SER A 82 4.10 0.77 19.10
C SER A 82 4.31 -0.51 18.29
N ASP A 83 4.84 -1.58 18.92
CA ASP A 83 5.01 -2.88 18.27
C ASP A 83 3.65 -3.46 17.85
N PHE A 84 2.62 -3.25 18.68
CA PHE A 84 1.25 -3.64 18.36
C PHE A 84 0.67 -2.80 17.20
N LEU A 85 0.91 -1.49 17.16
CA LEU A 85 0.49 -0.64 16.03
C LEU A 85 1.16 -1.04 14.72
N ASP A 86 2.45 -1.40 14.74
CA ASP A 86 3.15 -1.94 13.57
C ASP A 86 2.57 -3.28 13.13
N TYR A 87 2.18 -4.13 14.09
CA TYR A 87 1.48 -5.39 13.81
C TYR A 87 0.08 -5.16 13.22
N LEU A 88 -0.67 -4.20 13.76
CA LEU A 88 -2.00 -3.81 13.28
C LEU A 88 -1.92 -3.26 11.86
N TYR A 89 -0.97 -2.34 11.59
CA TYR A 89 -0.69 -1.82 10.25
C TYR A 89 -0.35 -2.95 9.27
N SER A 90 0.52 -3.88 9.68
CA SER A 90 0.88 -5.05 8.86
C SER A 90 -0.31 -5.97 8.59
N SER A 91 -1.21 -6.14 9.57
CA SER A 91 -2.42 -6.96 9.44
C SER A 91 -3.41 -6.35 8.47
N PHE A 92 -3.65 -5.03 8.55
CA PHE A 92 -4.51 -4.30 7.62
C PHE A 92 -3.91 -4.16 6.21
N SER A 93 -2.58 -4.12 6.10
CA SER A 93 -1.89 -4.10 4.81
C SER A 93 -1.84 -5.47 4.14
N SER A 94 -2.28 -6.53 4.82
CA SER A 94 -2.30 -7.88 4.28
C SER A 94 -3.49 -8.10 3.32
N ALA A 95 -3.41 -9.14 2.49
CA ALA A 95 -4.54 -9.55 1.65
C ALA A 95 -5.65 -10.29 2.41
N GLN A 96 -5.51 -10.47 3.74
CA GLN A 96 -6.39 -11.28 4.57
C GLN A 96 -7.21 -10.39 5.52
N VAL A 97 -7.98 -9.47 4.93
CA VAL A 97 -8.94 -8.65 5.66
C VAL A 97 -10.35 -9.02 5.23
N LYS A 98 -11.20 -9.30 6.22
CA LYS A 98 -12.58 -9.73 6.03
C LYS A 98 -13.52 -8.85 6.83
N LEU A 99 -14.76 -8.79 6.38
CA LEU A 99 -15.86 -8.16 7.10
C LEU A 99 -16.90 -9.24 7.43
N LEU A 100 -17.15 -9.44 8.71
CA LEU A 100 -18.17 -10.37 9.22
C LEU A 100 -19.39 -9.59 9.70
N PHE A 101 -20.56 -10.23 9.70
CA PHE A 101 -21.83 -9.66 10.20
C PHE A 101 -22.37 -10.55 11.32
N PRO A 102 -22.02 -10.27 12.58
CA PRO A 102 -22.41 -11.13 13.70
C PRO A 102 -23.90 -10.99 14.00
N ALA A 103 -24.64 -12.10 13.93
CA ALA A 103 -26.08 -12.12 14.21
C ALA A 103 -26.43 -11.73 15.67
N ALA A 104 -25.48 -11.88 16.60
CA ALA A 104 -25.70 -11.68 18.03
C ALA A 104 -25.60 -10.21 18.49
N GLN A 105 -24.94 -9.33 17.71
CA GLN A 105 -24.62 -7.95 18.12
C GLN A 105 -25.59 -6.90 17.56
N GLY A 106 -26.63 -7.33 16.84
CA GLY A 106 -27.61 -6.49 16.17
C GLY A 106 -27.48 -6.59 14.65
N ALA A 107 -28.60 -6.39 13.94
CA ALA A 107 -28.69 -6.66 12.49
C ALA A 107 -27.70 -5.86 11.62
N ASP A 108 -27.11 -4.78 12.15
CA ASP A 108 -26.31 -3.83 11.37
C ASP A 108 -24.88 -3.65 11.87
N THR A 109 -24.41 -4.43 12.86
CA THR A 109 -23.00 -4.39 13.30
C THR A 109 -22.11 -5.23 12.38
N ALA A 110 -20.86 -4.80 12.22
CA ALA A 110 -19.87 -5.54 11.43
C ALA A 110 -18.58 -5.73 12.21
N GLU A 111 -17.83 -6.79 11.93
CA GLU A 111 -16.50 -7.03 12.50
C GLU A 111 -15.46 -7.02 11.39
N LEU A 112 -14.47 -6.13 11.52
CA LEU A 112 -13.30 -6.13 10.67
C LEU A 112 -12.27 -7.10 11.24
N VAL A 113 -11.97 -8.13 10.45
CA VAL A 113 -11.10 -9.22 10.85
C VAL A 113 -9.87 -9.22 9.97
N ALA A 114 -8.69 -9.04 10.58
CA ALA A 114 -7.42 -8.96 9.86
C ALA A 114 -6.42 -9.99 10.39
N THR A 115 -5.67 -10.61 9.49
CA THR A 115 -4.61 -11.57 9.87
C THR A 115 -3.35 -11.30 9.06
N LYS A 116 -2.26 -10.89 9.72
CA LYS A 116 -0.98 -10.56 9.05
C LYS A 116 -0.45 -11.71 8.19
N ALA A 117 -0.44 -12.93 8.72
CA ALA A 117 -0.03 -14.15 8.02
C ALA A 117 -0.65 -15.39 8.67
N LYS A 118 -0.72 -16.49 7.92
CA LYS A 118 -1.27 -17.76 8.44
C LYS A 118 -0.51 -18.20 9.70
N GLY A 119 -1.25 -18.53 10.75
CA GLY A 119 -0.68 -18.98 12.03
C GLY A 119 -0.31 -17.85 13.00
N LEU A 120 -0.45 -16.59 12.61
CA LEU A 120 -0.30 -15.45 13.51
C LEU A 120 -1.64 -15.05 14.16
N PRO A 121 -1.61 -14.37 15.33
CA PRO A 121 -2.81 -13.90 16.01
C PRO A 121 -3.71 -13.05 15.11
N ARG A 122 -5.01 -13.29 15.19
CA ARG A 122 -6.02 -12.57 14.40
C ARG A 122 -6.51 -11.36 15.19
N ILE A 123 -6.66 -10.24 14.50
CA ILE A 123 -7.24 -9.02 15.06
C ILE A 123 -8.71 -8.97 14.64
N THR A 124 -9.60 -8.73 15.61
CA THR A 124 -11.02 -8.51 15.38
C THR A 124 -11.40 -7.15 15.97
N ILE A 125 -12.00 -6.29 15.17
CA ILE A 125 -12.46 -4.96 15.61
C ILE A 125 -13.94 -4.83 15.26
N SER A 126 -14.77 -4.60 16.28
CA SER A 126 -16.19 -4.31 16.08
C SER A 126 -16.38 -2.91 15.49
N LEU A 127 -17.27 -2.82 14.51
CA LEU A 127 -17.65 -1.60 13.82
C LEU A 127 -19.15 -1.36 14.00
N HIS A 128 -19.50 -0.10 14.22
CA HIS A 128 -20.88 0.33 14.42
C HIS A 128 -21.42 1.03 13.17
N PRO A 129 -22.70 0.80 12.81
CA PRO A 129 -23.30 1.44 11.65
C PRO A 129 -23.32 2.96 11.82
N VAL A 130 -22.99 3.67 10.75
CA VAL A 130 -23.07 5.13 10.71
C VAL A 130 -24.52 5.56 10.56
N ALA A 131 -24.96 6.52 11.37
CA ALA A 131 -26.31 7.07 11.27
C ALA A 131 -26.60 7.63 9.87
N THR A 132 -27.83 7.46 9.39
CA THR A 132 -28.26 7.91 8.05
C THR A 132 -28.03 9.40 7.79
N SER A 133 -28.08 10.23 8.85
CA SER A 133 -27.80 11.66 8.78
C SER A 133 -26.33 12.00 8.50
N ALA A 134 -25.38 11.16 8.94
CA ALA A 134 -23.94 11.37 8.80
C ALA A 134 -23.30 10.53 7.68
N LEU A 135 -24.05 9.57 7.12
CA LEU A 135 -23.55 8.59 6.16
C LEU A 135 -22.86 9.23 4.94
N LYS A 136 -23.49 10.24 4.34
CA LYS A 136 -22.95 10.93 3.16
C LYS A 136 -21.63 11.66 3.46
N ASP A 137 -21.55 12.28 4.64
CA ASP A 137 -20.37 13.01 5.06
C ASP A 137 -19.20 12.05 5.31
N VAL A 138 -19.45 10.91 5.98
CA VAL A 138 -18.45 9.86 6.19
C VAL A 138 -17.94 9.28 4.86
N ILE A 139 -18.83 9.03 3.90
CA ILE A 139 -18.44 8.55 2.56
C ILE A 139 -17.63 9.62 1.81
N ALA A 140 -18.00 10.90 1.92
CA ALA A 140 -17.27 12.00 1.30
C ALA A 140 -15.86 12.15 1.88
N ASP A 141 -15.75 12.13 3.21
CA ASP A 141 -14.47 12.17 3.93
C ASP A 141 -13.58 10.98 3.58
N PHE A 142 -14.16 9.77 3.54
CA PHE A 142 -13.46 8.56 3.10
C PHE A 142 -12.92 8.73 1.68
N SER A 143 -13.77 9.19 0.76
CA SER A 143 -13.43 9.36 -0.66
C SER A 143 -12.31 10.39 -0.86
N LEU A 144 -12.37 11.50 -0.11
CA LEU A 144 -11.35 12.54 -0.13
C LEU A 144 -10.01 12.01 0.39
N ALA A 145 -10.02 11.26 1.50
CA ALA A 145 -8.83 10.65 2.07
C ALA A 145 -8.20 9.62 1.12
N LEU A 146 -9.03 8.79 0.46
CA LEU A 146 -8.56 7.82 -0.52
C LEU A 146 -7.91 8.51 -1.74
N TYR A 147 -8.53 9.56 -2.26
CA TYR A 147 -7.99 10.33 -3.37
C TYR A 147 -6.67 11.02 -3.01
N ALA A 148 -6.57 11.61 -1.81
CA ALA A 148 -5.33 12.21 -1.32
C ALA A 148 -4.20 11.16 -1.21
N SER A 149 -4.50 9.98 -0.66
CA SER A 149 -3.54 8.88 -0.58
C SER A 149 -3.06 8.40 -1.96
N TYR A 150 -3.99 8.29 -2.92
CA TYR A 150 -3.69 7.94 -4.29
C TYR A 150 -2.76 8.97 -4.96
N LYS A 151 -3.04 10.27 -4.83
CA LYS A 151 -2.17 11.33 -5.37
C LYS A 151 -0.75 11.22 -4.81
N THR A 152 -0.62 11.10 -3.49
CA THR A 152 0.70 10.98 -2.85
C THR A 152 1.47 9.79 -3.41
N LYS A 153 0.81 8.62 -3.55
CA LYS A 153 1.46 7.44 -4.14
C LYS A 153 1.88 7.64 -5.61
N GLN A 154 1.03 8.28 -6.41
CA GLN A 154 1.32 8.61 -7.81
C GLN A 154 2.50 9.58 -7.95
N GLU A 155 2.52 10.66 -7.17
CA GLU A 155 3.60 11.64 -7.18
C GLU A 155 4.94 10.98 -6.82
N HIS A 156 4.96 10.13 -5.78
CA HIS A 156 6.13 9.36 -5.41
C HIS A 156 6.59 8.42 -6.54
N ALA A 157 5.67 7.70 -7.19
CA ALA A 157 6.01 6.83 -8.32
C ALA A 157 6.61 7.60 -9.50
N SER A 158 6.04 8.76 -9.83
CA SER A 158 6.51 9.61 -10.94
C SER A 158 7.92 10.19 -10.70
N ARG A 159 8.27 10.52 -9.44
CA ARG A 159 9.62 11.02 -9.06
C ARG A 159 10.68 9.92 -9.11
N VAL A 160 10.32 8.68 -8.84
CA VAL A 160 11.23 7.53 -8.95
C VAL A 160 11.42 7.11 -10.42
N ALA A 161 10.45 7.37 -11.28
CA ALA A 161 10.48 6.99 -12.70
C ALA A 161 11.27 7.95 -13.62
N SER A 162 11.74 9.11 -13.14
CA SER A 162 12.60 9.98 -13.94
C SER A 162 14.05 9.47 -13.95
N PRO A 163 14.61 9.01 -15.09
CA PRO A 163 16.02 8.68 -15.14
C PRO A 163 16.83 9.97 -15.03
N SER A 164 17.69 10.04 -14.02
CA SER A 164 18.77 11.02 -13.96
C SER A 164 19.65 10.83 -15.20
N LYS A 165 19.44 11.66 -16.22
CA LYS A 165 20.36 11.77 -17.36
C LYS A 165 21.64 12.45 -16.88
N VAL A 166 22.51 11.70 -16.21
CA VAL A 166 23.92 12.07 -16.08
C VAL A 166 24.68 11.29 -17.15
N PRO A 167 25.18 11.93 -18.23
CA PRO A 167 25.96 11.22 -19.22
C PRO A 167 27.28 10.73 -18.59
N PRO A 168 27.75 9.52 -18.92
CA PRO A 168 29.03 9.03 -18.41
C PRO A 168 30.17 9.83 -19.04
N ALA A 169 30.95 10.53 -18.23
CA ALA A 169 32.19 11.17 -18.67
C ALA A 169 33.20 10.08 -19.07
N LYS A 170 33.34 9.82 -20.38
CA LYS A 170 34.48 9.07 -20.92
C LYS A 170 35.70 9.99 -20.93
N ALA A 171 36.56 9.85 -19.92
CA ALA A 171 37.92 10.39 -19.97
C ALA A 171 38.86 9.35 -20.61
N THR A 172 39.01 9.40 -21.94
CA THR A 172 40.03 8.59 -22.65
C THR A 172 41.34 9.36 -22.68
N LYS A 173 42.38 8.70 -22.17
CA LYS A 173 43.78 9.12 -22.01
C LYS A 173 44.35 9.71 -23.31
N ARG A 174 44.93 10.92 -23.23
CA ARG A 174 45.67 11.58 -24.33
C ARG A 174 46.94 10.77 -24.64
N VAL A 175 47.13 10.37 -25.90
CA VAL A 175 48.42 9.88 -26.43
C VAL A 175 48.86 10.84 -27.54
N ALA A 176 50.12 11.28 -27.44
CA ALA A 176 50.71 12.34 -28.24
C ALA A 176 50.94 11.93 -29.71
N HIS A 177 50.86 12.93 -30.59
CA HIS A 177 51.08 12.85 -32.02
C HIS A 177 52.58 12.74 -32.34
N VAL A 178 53.01 11.71 -33.07
CA VAL A 178 54.33 11.67 -33.74
C VAL A 178 54.12 11.20 -35.18
N SER A 179 54.38 12.10 -36.12
CA SER A 179 54.43 11.83 -37.55
C SER A 179 55.74 11.14 -37.90
N ARG A 180 55.71 10.09 -38.72
CA ARG A 180 56.86 9.69 -39.56
C ARG A 180 56.38 9.27 -40.95
N ARG A 181 56.95 9.92 -41.96
CA ARG A 181 56.78 9.71 -43.40
C ARG A 181 57.98 8.92 -43.90
N ALA A 182 57.80 7.87 -44.68
CA ALA A 182 58.77 7.45 -45.71
C ALA A 182 58.10 6.55 -46.76
N ARG A 183 58.48 6.81 -48.01
CA ARG A 183 57.97 6.25 -49.27
C ARG A 183 58.55 4.87 -49.55
N VAL A 184 57.80 3.99 -50.24
CA VAL A 184 58.41 2.96 -51.10
C VAL A 184 57.63 2.89 -52.42
N ARG A 185 58.40 3.05 -53.51
CA ARG A 185 58.03 2.81 -54.92
C ARG A 185 57.94 1.31 -55.17
N GLY A 186 57.00 0.87 -55.99
CA GLY A 186 57.04 -0.45 -56.61
C GLY A 186 55.80 -0.68 -57.45
N ALA A 187 55.99 -0.86 -58.75
CA ALA A 187 54.95 -0.95 -59.76
C ALA A 187 54.68 -2.40 -60.18
N LEU A 188 53.53 -2.56 -60.85
CA LEU A 188 53.34 -3.33 -62.10
C LEU A 188 52.71 -4.74 -62.01
N LEU A 189 51.71 -4.90 -62.91
CA LEU A 189 51.07 -6.09 -63.51
C LEU A 189 49.89 -6.72 -62.75
N GLN A 190 48.66 -6.58 -63.31
CA GLN A 190 47.98 -7.49 -64.28
C GLN A 190 47.56 -8.80 -63.60
N ASP A 191 46.46 -9.46 -63.89
CA ASP A 191 45.24 -9.30 -64.69
C ASP A 191 44.35 -10.47 -64.20
N ALA A 192 43.14 -10.56 -64.75
CA ALA A 192 42.25 -11.72 -64.80
C ALA A 192 41.03 -11.69 -63.85
N ASP A 193 39.90 -11.54 -64.56
CA ASP A 193 38.53 -11.89 -64.21
C ASP A 193 38.40 -13.28 -63.55
N GLU A 194 37.39 -13.46 -62.72
CA GLU A 194 36.23 -14.29 -63.06
C GLU A 194 35.18 -14.28 -61.94
N ASN A 195 33.92 -14.16 -62.35
CA ASN A 195 32.71 -14.39 -61.58
C ASN A 195 32.75 -15.73 -60.82
N ASP A 196 32.10 -15.80 -59.66
CA ASP A 196 31.02 -16.78 -59.55
C ASP A 196 29.92 -16.27 -58.61
N ASP A 197 28.71 -16.41 -59.11
CA ASP A 197 27.45 -16.13 -58.46
C ASP A 197 27.15 -17.19 -57.39
N GLY A 198 26.22 -16.86 -56.49
CA GLY A 198 25.25 -17.89 -56.10
C GLY A 198 25.17 -18.21 -54.63
N SER A 199 24.09 -17.67 -54.07
CA SER A 199 23.08 -18.42 -53.30
C SER A 199 23.23 -18.49 -51.78
N SER A 200 22.32 -17.71 -51.19
CA SER A 200 21.43 -18.01 -50.04
C SER A 200 22.04 -18.11 -48.65
#